data_AF-A0A7S0L5J2-F1
#
_entry.id   AF-A0A7S0L5J2-F1
#
_cell.length_a   1.000
_cell.length_b   1.000
_cell.length_c   1.000
_cell.angle_alpha   90.00
_cell.angle_beta   90.00
_cell.angle_gamma   90.00
#
_symmetry.space_group_name_H-M   'P 1'
#
loop_
_entity.id
_entity.type
_entity.pdbx_description
1 polymer ?
#
loop_
_entity_poly.entity_id
_entity_poly.type
_entity_poly.pdbx_seq_one_letter_code
_entity_poly.pdbx_strand_id
1 'polypeptide(L)'
;IEPMAEQIATLSRWLSLLAKLPTASALPSPPSSHAFGALKALRPLCERGEPGLLDTLVGEGAGVLCAVVAVASKSIDAIDADKSADTASTGLLQWGHLRQNALSCLVCVASNEARCTQLVHGGTDTASSAVCACCVAMLHSKSSRADMEGMRLCANLLRNMSMPVANRLVLGLTTGVFTGLLSQCAHKEPNVAALIAATLRLLVEGCAPNATRVASAPSAFARIVKLDLIHLHPHARVELARLVCLTISQADKGSIDESTLDVKALRFGAFLLGSNHAVLLHEAVAALKVARSRAGCSWDGSAISVPVGGRETPLPQVLRTLIEAGSLSATECEELLE
;
A
#
# COMPACT_ATOMS: atom_id res chain seq x y z
N ILE A 1 -10.72 -32.82 -13.52
CA ILE A 1 -10.13 -32.81 -12.16
C ILE A 1 -8.69 -33.34 -12.18
N GLU A 2 -8.40 -34.45 -12.88
CA GLU A 2 -7.01 -34.93 -13.10
C GLU A 2 -5.99 -33.90 -13.64
N PRO A 3 -6.34 -32.98 -14.57
CA PRO A 3 -5.37 -31.99 -15.07
C PRO A 3 -4.89 -31.01 -13.99
N MET A 4 -5.72 -30.73 -12.98
CA MET A 4 -5.41 -29.73 -11.96
C MET A 4 -4.52 -30.31 -10.87
N ALA A 5 -4.76 -31.56 -10.45
CA ALA A 5 -3.90 -32.26 -9.52
C ALA A 5 -2.48 -32.46 -10.09
N GLU A 6 -2.37 -32.76 -11.38
CA GLU A 6 -1.07 -32.85 -12.06
C GLU A 6 -0.37 -31.49 -12.16
N GLN A 7 -1.11 -30.41 -12.42
CA GLN A 7 -0.58 -29.04 -12.41
C GLN A 7 -0.09 -28.60 -11.02
N ILE A 8 -0.84 -28.92 -9.96
CA ILE A 8 -0.48 -28.63 -8.57
C ILE A 8 0.72 -29.48 -8.15
N ALA A 9 0.73 -30.78 -8.44
CA ALA A 9 1.87 -31.66 -8.17
C ALA A 9 3.12 -31.22 -8.93
N THR A 10 2.96 -30.79 -10.18
CA THR A 10 4.02 -30.18 -10.98
C THR A 10 4.53 -28.91 -10.31
N LEU A 11 3.63 -28.00 -9.90
CA LEU A 11 3.99 -26.80 -9.16
C LEU A 11 4.75 -27.15 -7.88
N SER A 12 4.21 -27.98 -6.99
CA SER A 12 4.86 -28.42 -5.74
C SER A 12 6.23 -29.06 -5.97
N ARG A 13 6.38 -29.84 -7.05
CA ARG A 13 7.68 -30.40 -7.45
C ARG A 13 8.66 -29.32 -7.89
N TRP A 14 8.23 -28.34 -8.70
CA TRP A 14 9.06 -27.19 -9.08
C TRP A 14 9.46 -26.33 -7.89
N LEU A 15 8.52 -26.15 -6.97
CA LEU A 15 8.67 -25.41 -5.74
C LEU A 15 9.71 -26.07 -4.81
N SER A 16 9.75 -27.40 -4.77
CA SER A 16 10.82 -28.16 -4.10
C SER A 16 12.19 -28.00 -4.78
N LEU A 17 12.22 -27.73 -6.09
CA LEU A 17 13.46 -27.43 -6.83
C LEU A 17 13.90 -25.98 -6.60
N LEU A 18 12.97 -25.04 -6.49
CA LEU A 18 13.25 -23.63 -6.19
C LEU A 18 13.70 -23.43 -4.74
N ALA A 19 13.18 -24.21 -3.79
CA ALA A 19 13.67 -24.24 -2.41
C ALA A 19 15.13 -24.72 -2.30
N LYS A 20 15.66 -25.40 -3.32
CA LYS A 20 17.06 -25.82 -3.43
C LYS A 20 17.96 -24.77 -4.07
N LEU A 21 17.45 -23.59 -4.43
CA LEU A 21 18.28 -22.50 -4.94
C LEU A 21 19.29 -22.08 -3.86
N PRO A 22 20.58 -21.97 -4.22
CA PRO A 22 21.64 -21.77 -3.24
C PRO A 22 21.48 -20.45 -2.49
N THR A 23 21.52 -20.52 -1.16
CA THR A 23 21.56 -19.36 -0.28
C THR A 23 22.97 -18.73 -0.27
N ALA A 24 23.17 -17.77 -1.17
CA ALA A 24 23.87 -16.50 -0.92
C ALA A 24 25.41 -16.46 -0.63
N SER A 25 26.27 -17.08 -1.44
CA SER A 25 27.71 -16.72 -1.44
C SER A 25 28.37 -16.49 -2.81
N ALA A 26 27.65 -16.72 -3.90
CA ALA A 26 28.10 -16.42 -5.26
C ALA A 26 27.06 -15.55 -5.98
N LEU A 27 27.50 -14.76 -6.97
CA LEU A 27 26.59 -14.09 -7.90
C LEU A 27 25.55 -15.09 -8.39
N PRO A 28 24.25 -14.76 -8.31
CA PRO A 28 23.21 -15.70 -8.70
C PRO A 28 23.33 -16.01 -10.19
N SER A 29 23.25 -17.29 -10.53
CA SER A 29 23.03 -17.71 -11.91
C SER A 29 21.60 -17.37 -12.33
N PRO A 30 21.31 -17.25 -13.65
CA PRO A 30 19.94 -17.09 -14.12
C PRO A 30 19.01 -18.18 -13.57
N PRO A 31 17.72 -17.88 -13.35
CA PRO A 31 16.78 -18.89 -12.91
C PRO A 31 16.65 -20.01 -13.95
N SER A 32 16.44 -21.24 -13.49
CA SER A 32 16.29 -22.39 -14.41
C SER A 32 15.16 -22.12 -15.42
N SER A 33 15.39 -22.47 -16.69
CA SER A 33 14.42 -22.29 -17.79
C SER A 33 13.07 -22.93 -17.48
N HIS A 34 13.09 -24.05 -16.76
CA HIS A 34 11.88 -24.75 -16.37
C HIS A 34 11.06 -24.01 -15.30
N ALA A 35 11.69 -23.47 -14.26
CA ALA A 35 10.97 -22.69 -13.24
C ALA A 35 10.33 -21.45 -13.85
N PHE A 36 11.07 -20.78 -14.74
CA PHE A 36 10.55 -19.66 -15.50
C PHE A 36 9.36 -20.06 -16.39
N GLY A 37 9.48 -21.16 -17.13
CA GLY A 37 8.43 -21.69 -17.98
C GLY A 37 7.17 -22.08 -17.21
N ALA A 38 7.31 -22.72 -16.05
CA ALA A 38 6.20 -23.14 -15.20
C ALA A 38 5.39 -21.94 -14.69
N LEU A 39 6.07 -20.92 -14.16
CA LEU A 39 5.39 -19.74 -13.64
C LEU A 39 4.76 -18.89 -14.76
N LYS A 40 5.41 -18.85 -15.92
CA LYS A 40 4.85 -18.24 -17.14
C LYS A 40 3.57 -18.96 -17.61
N ALA A 41 3.49 -20.28 -17.44
CA ALA A 41 2.30 -21.06 -17.76
C ALA A 41 1.20 -20.96 -16.68
N LEU A 42 1.58 -20.83 -15.41
CA LEU A 42 0.63 -20.69 -14.29
C LEU A 42 -0.12 -19.36 -14.35
N ARG A 43 0.58 -18.26 -14.63
CA ARG A 43 0.00 -16.92 -14.63
C ARG A 43 -1.32 -16.78 -15.42
N PRO A 44 -1.42 -17.18 -16.70
CA PRO A 44 -2.68 -17.04 -17.44
C PRO A 44 -3.80 -17.94 -16.91
N LEU A 45 -3.49 -19.04 -16.22
CA LEU A 45 -4.49 -19.87 -15.54
C LEU A 45 -5.06 -19.12 -14.32
N CYS A 46 -4.20 -18.48 -13.53
CA CYS A 46 -4.62 -17.63 -12.42
C CYS A 46 -5.46 -16.44 -12.90
N GLU A 47 -5.06 -15.78 -13.98
CA GLU A 47 -5.77 -14.63 -14.56
C GLU A 47 -7.17 -14.99 -15.07
N ARG A 48 -7.36 -16.22 -15.59
CA ARG A 48 -8.69 -16.73 -15.96
C ARG A 48 -9.55 -17.16 -14.78
N GLY A 49 -8.98 -17.24 -13.57
CA GLY A 49 -9.68 -17.68 -12.38
C GLY A 49 -10.18 -19.11 -12.48
N GLU A 50 -9.36 -20.02 -13.04
CA GLU A 50 -9.71 -21.44 -13.20
C GLU A 50 -10.28 -22.02 -11.88
N PRO A 51 -11.48 -22.66 -11.91
CA PRO A 51 -12.14 -23.13 -10.70
C PRO A 51 -11.27 -24.07 -9.87
N GLY A 52 -11.16 -23.81 -8.56
CA GLY A 52 -10.38 -24.61 -7.61
C GLY A 52 -8.86 -24.37 -7.63
N LEU A 53 -8.30 -23.81 -8.70
CA LEU A 53 -6.87 -23.49 -8.77
C LEU A 53 -6.50 -22.42 -7.73
N LEU A 54 -7.22 -21.30 -7.72
CA LEU A 54 -6.94 -20.19 -6.80
C LEU A 54 -7.15 -20.59 -5.34
N ASP A 55 -8.09 -21.51 -5.07
CA ASP A 55 -8.37 -22.02 -3.72
C ASP A 55 -7.28 -23.00 -3.25
N THR A 56 -6.72 -23.78 -4.16
CA THR A 56 -5.52 -24.58 -3.88
C THR A 56 -4.31 -23.67 -3.62
N LEU A 57 -4.14 -22.62 -4.44
CA LEU A 57 -3.02 -21.70 -4.30
C LEU A 57 -3.09 -20.90 -2.99
N VAL A 58 -4.26 -20.51 -2.49
CA VAL A 58 -4.33 -19.84 -1.17
C VAL A 58 -3.93 -20.76 -0.03
N GLY A 59 -4.28 -22.06 -0.10
CA GLY A 59 -3.96 -23.03 0.95
C GLY A 59 -2.50 -23.47 0.94
N GLU A 60 -2.01 -23.91 -0.22
CA GLU A 60 -0.71 -24.61 -0.33
C GLU A 60 0.32 -23.85 -1.18
N GLY A 61 -0.14 -23.06 -2.15
CA GLY A 61 0.73 -22.43 -3.15
C GLY A 61 1.31 -21.07 -2.74
N ALA A 62 0.60 -20.31 -1.89
CA ALA A 62 0.92 -18.92 -1.59
C ALA A 62 2.29 -18.77 -0.93
N GLY A 63 2.58 -19.63 0.06
CA GLY A 63 3.88 -19.64 0.74
C GLY A 63 5.04 -19.86 -0.23
N VAL A 64 4.83 -20.61 -1.31
CA VAL A 64 5.90 -20.84 -2.26
C VAL A 64 6.00 -19.75 -3.33
N LEU A 65 4.89 -19.19 -3.80
CA LEU A 65 4.95 -17.96 -4.59
C LEU A 65 5.73 -16.86 -3.84
N CYS A 66 5.54 -16.75 -2.53
CA CYS A 66 6.32 -15.86 -1.67
C CYS A 66 7.81 -16.22 -1.60
N ALA A 67 8.16 -17.50 -1.50
CA ALA A 67 9.55 -17.94 -1.56
C ALA A 67 10.21 -17.56 -2.90
N VAL A 68 9.50 -17.70 -4.03
CA VAL A 68 9.98 -17.28 -5.36
C VAL A 68 10.26 -15.77 -5.39
N VAL A 69 9.32 -14.96 -4.90
CA VAL A 69 9.51 -13.50 -4.81
C VAL A 69 10.71 -13.15 -3.93
N ALA A 70 10.86 -13.81 -2.78
CA ALA A 70 11.97 -13.56 -1.87
C ALA A 70 13.34 -13.88 -2.50
N VAL A 71 13.47 -15.02 -3.17
CA VAL A 71 14.71 -15.41 -3.87
C VAL A 71 15.00 -14.48 -5.04
N ALA A 72 14.00 -14.16 -5.84
CA ALA A 72 14.16 -13.24 -6.96
C ALA A 72 14.57 -11.84 -6.49
N SER A 73 13.92 -11.28 -5.46
CA SER A 73 14.28 -9.97 -4.89
C SER A 73 15.71 -9.94 -4.34
N LYS A 74 16.13 -10.98 -3.59
CA LYS A 74 17.51 -11.08 -3.10
C LYS A 74 18.53 -11.16 -4.24
N SER A 75 18.21 -11.90 -5.30
CA SER A 75 19.09 -12.07 -6.46
C SER A 75 19.25 -10.76 -7.23
N ILE A 76 18.14 -10.03 -7.45
CA ILE A 76 18.14 -8.71 -8.09
C ILE A 76 18.96 -7.72 -7.26
N ASP A 77 18.73 -7.65 -5.94
CA ASP A 77 19.46 -6.74 -5.05
C ASP A 77 20.96 -7.06 -4.98
N ALA A 78 21.34 -8.35 -5.12
CA ALA A 78 22.74 -8.76 -5.19
C ALA A 78 23.40 -8.36 -6.51
N ILE A 79 22.71 -8.55 -7.64
CA ILE A 79 23.20 -8.11 -8.96
C ILE A 79 23.35 -6.59 -9.02
N ASP A 80 22.35 -5.83 -8.51
CA ASP A 80 22.37 -4.36 -8.49
C ASP A 80 23.49 -3.80 -7.60
N ALA A 81 23.86 -4.52 -6.53
CA ALA A 81 24.97 -4.13 -5.66
C ALA A 81 26.35 -4.35 -6.29
N ASP A 82 26.47 -5.29 -7.24
CA ASP A 82 27.72 -5.60 -7.91
C ASP A 82 27.87 -4.79 -9.21
N LYS A 83 28.61 -3.69 -9.15
CA LYS A 83 28.89 -2.83 -10.30
C LYS A 83 29.67 -3.52 -11.42
N SER A 84 30.30 -4.66 -11.15
CA SER A 84 31.05 -5.45 -12.13
C SER A 84 30.21 -6.54 -12.78
N ALA A 85 29.00 -6.82 -12.27
CA ALA A 85 28.12 -7.82 -12.82
C ALA A 85 27.60 -7.41 -14.20
N ASP A 86 27.77 -8.30 -15.17
CA ASP A 86 27.04 -8.19 -16.42
C ASP A 86 25.57 -8.60 -16.19
N THR A 87 24.70 -7.60 -16.19
CA THR A 87 23.26 -7.76 -15.95
C THR A 87 22.58 -8.75 -16.89
N ALA A 88 23.09 -8.92 -18.11
CA ALA A 88 22.54 -9.85 -19.10
C ALA A 88 22.90 -11.31 -18.75
N SER A 89 24.18 -11.59 -18.48
CA SER A 89 24.64 -12.94 -18.14
C SER A 89 24.19 -13.41 -16.74
N THR A 90 24.00 -12.49 -15.80
CA THR A 90 23.43 -12.78 -14.46
C THR A 90 21.90 -12.95 -14.47
N GLY A 91 21.26 -12.65 -15.61
CA GLY A 91 19.84 -12.90 -15.82
C GLY A 91 18.92 -11.96 -15.05
N LEU A 92 19.30 -10.69 -14.87
CA LEU A 92 18.55 -9.69 -14.11
C LEU A 92 17.09 -9.58 -14.58
N LEU A 93 16.88 -9.57 -15.91
CA LEU A 93 15.54 -9.51 -16.50
C LEU A 93 14.72 -10.78 -16.21
N GLN A 94 15.34 -11.96 -16.28
CA GLN A 94 14.68 -13.23 -15.98
C GLN A 94 14.25 -13.29 -14.51
N TRP A 95 15.09 -12.82 -13.58
CA TRP A 95 14.73 -12.68 -12.17
C TRP A 95 13.58 -11.69 -11.97
N GLY A 96 13.62 -10.54 -12.64
CA GLY A 96 12.53 -9.55 -12.60
C GLY A 96 11.19 -10.13 -13.07
N HIS A 97 11.18 -10.81 -14.21
CA HIS A 97 9.98 -11.47 -14.73
C HIS A 97 9.48 -12.61 -13.83
N LEU A 98 10.39 -13.40 -13.23
CA LEU A 98 10.02 -14.44 -12.29
C LEU A 98 9.30 -13.84 -11.06
N ARG A 99 9.85 -12.76 -10.50
CA ARG A 99 9.22 -12.02 -9.39
C ARG A 99 7.84 -11.49 -9.78
N GLN A 100 7.73 -10.83 -10.93
CA GLN A 100 6.47 -10.23 -11.40
C GLN A 100 5.39 -11.29 -11.65
N ASN A 101 5.73 -12.43 -12.27
CA ASN A 101 4.76 -13.50 -12.49
C ASN A 101 4.27 -14.12 -11.17
N ALA A 102 5.14 -14.26 -10.17
CA ALA A 102 4.76 -14.79 -8.86
C ALA A 102 3.82 -13.82 -8.12
N LEU A 103 4.17 -12.52 -8.10
CA LEU A 103 3.31 -11.49 -7.52
C LEU A 103 1.97 -11.39 -8.25
N SER A 104 1.95 -11.48 -9.58
CA SER A 104 0.71 -11.48 -10.37
C SER A 104 -0.21 -12.65 -10.01
N CYS A 105 0.35 -13.85 -9.80
CA CYS A 105 -0.43 -15.00 -9.31
C CYS A 105 -0.99 -14.72 -7.91
N LEU A 106 -0.18 -14.19 -6.99
CA LEU A 106 -0.65 -13.84 -5.63
C LEU A 106 -1.76 -12.78 -5.65
N VAL A 107 -1.69 -11.79 -6.54
CA VAL A 107 -2.78 -10.81 -6.73
C VAL A 107 -4.06 -11.49 -7.21
N CYS A 108 -3.98 -12.45 -8.13
CA CYS A 108 -5.13 -13.24 -8.58
C CYS A 108 -5.71 -14.10 -7.45
N VAL A 109 -4.86 -14.67 -6.59
CA VAL A 109 -5.31 -15.40 -5.39
C VAL A 109 -6.05 -14.46 -4.44
N ALA A 110 -5.49 -13.27 -4.18
CA ALA A 110 -6.08 -12.21 -3.36
C ALA A 110 -7.19 -11.41 -4.09
N SER A 111 -7.95 -12.02 -5.00
CA SER A 111 -9.00 -11.33 -5.78
C SER A 111 -10.37 -11.28 -5.09
N ASN A 112 -10.56 -12.01 -3.98
CA ASN A 112 -11.81 -12.01 -3.22
C ASN A 112 -11.55 -11.95 -1.71
N GLU A 113 -12.57 -11.54 -0.96
CA GLU A 113 -12.51 -11.32 0.48
C GLU A 113 -12.19 -12.60 1.28
N ALA A 114 -12.78 -13.74 0.92
CA ALA A 114 -12.55 -15.01 1.60
C ALA A 114 -11.08 -15.45 1.51
N ARG A 115 -10.49 -15.42 0.30
CA ARG A 115 -9.08 -15.74 0.08
C ARG A 115 -8.16 -14.70 0.69
N CYS A 116 -8.48 -13.41 0.63
CA CYS A 116 -7.72 -12.38 1.36
C CYS A 116 -7.69 -12.66 2.86
N THR A 117 -8.83 -13.04 3.44
CA THR A 117 -8.93 -13.42 4.86
C THR A 117 -8.09 -14.66 5.15
N GLN A 118 -8.15 -15.68 4.29
CA GLN A 118 -7.34 -16.88 4.43
C GLN A 118 -5.83 -16.63 4.26
N LEU A 119 -5.41 -15.74 3.35
CA LEU A 119 -3.99 -15.35 3.21
C LEU A 119 -3.46 -14.67 4.49
N VAL A 120 -4.31 -13.93 5.21
CA VAL A 120 -3.91 -13.19 6.42
C VAL A 120 -4.04 -14.03 7.69
N HIS A 121 -5.09 -14.84 7.80
CA HIS A 121 -5.46 -15.56 9.03
C HIS A 121 -5.36 -17.09 8.93
N GLY A 122 -5.37 -17.64 7.72
CA GLY A 122 -5.59 -19.07 7.44
C GLY A 122 -4.38 -19.98 7.63
N GLY A 123 -3.31 -19.52 8.27
CA GLY A 123 -2.14 -20.33 8.57
C GLY A 123 -1.92 -20.46 10.06
N THR A 124 -2.07 -21.68 10.60
CA THR A 124 -1.60 -22.04 11.95
C THR A 124 -0.08 -22.18 11.99
N ASP A 125 0.57 -22.32 10.83
CA ASP A 125 2.02 -22.47 10.68
C ASP A 125 2.55 -21.50 9.61
N THR A 126 3.27 -20.45 10.01
CA THR A 126 4.23 -19.58 9.26
C THR A 126 3.87 -18.99 7.88
N ALA A 127 2.91 -19.52 7.11
CA ALA A 127 2.62 -19.21 5.72
C ALA A 127 1.68 -18.00 5.53
N SER A 128 0.70 -17.80 6.42
CA SER A 128 -0.13 -16.59 6.44
C SER A 128 0.69 -15.33 6.74
N SER A 129 1.69 -15.47 7.63
CA SER A 129 2.73 -14.46 7.83
C SER A 129 3.64 -14.28 6.61
N ALA A 130 3.79 -15.31 5.76
CA ALA A 130 4.77 -15.28 4.67
C ALA A 130 4.39 -14.32 3.54
N VAL A 131 3.09 -14.17 3.23
CA VAL A 131 2.64 -13.26 2.16
C VAL A 131 2.88 -11.80 2.55
N CYS A 132 2.47 -11.42 3.76
CA CYS A 132 2.72 -10.07 4.26
C CYS A 132 4.23 -9.81 4.42
N ALA A 133 4.99 -10.76 4.99
CA ALA A 133 6.44 -10.64 5.10
C ALA A 133 7.14 -10.53 3.74
N CYS A 134 6.65 -11.25 2.73
CA CYS A 134 7.12 -11.15 1.35
C CYS A 134 6.89 -9.76 0.76
N CYS A 135 5.69 -9.19 0.97
CA CYS A 135 5.40 -7.82 0.57
C CYS A 135 6.30 -6.81 1.30
N VAL A 136 6.48 -6.95 2.61
CA VAL A 136 7.40 -6.10 3.40
C VAL A 136 8.82 -6.19 2.84
N ALA A 137 9.33 -7.38 2.59
CA ALA A 137 10.65 -7.58 2.00
C ALA A 137 10.77 -6.89 0.63
N MET A 138 9.72 -6.94 -0.20
CA MET A 138 9.70 -6.23 -1.48
C MET A 138 9.70 -4.70 -1.31
N LEU A 139 8.91 -4.16 -0.37
CA LEU A 139 8.87 -2.71 -0.07
C LEU A 139 10.24 -2.16 0.38
N HIS A 140 11.03 -2.99 1.06
CA HIS A 140 12.37 -2.65 1.58
C HIS A 140 13.53 -3.06 0.65
N SER A 141 13.24 -3.76 -0.45
CA SER A 141 14.23 -4.17 -1.44
C SER A 141 14.86 -2.94 -2.12
N LYS A 142 16.17 -2.99 -2.41
CA LYS A 142 16.86 -1.89 -3.10
C LYS A 142 16.31 -1.67 -4.50
N SER A 143 15.95 -2.77 -5.16
CA SER A 143 15.33 -2.78 -6.49
C SER A 143 13.91 -2.19 -6.53
N SER A 144 13.26 -1.96 -5.39
CA SER A 144 11.91 -1.36 -5.33
C SER A 144 11.81 -0.05 -6.11
N ARG A 145 12.88 0.76 -6.12
CA ARG A 145 12.89 2.06 -6.80
C ARG A 145 12.92 1.98 -8.32
N ALA A 146 13.33 0.83 -8.88
CA ALA A 146 13.51 0.62 -10.31
C ALA A 146 12.50 -0.38 -10.90
N ASP A 147 12.04 -1.36 -10.11
CA ASP A 147 11.01 -2.31 -10.52
C ASP A 147 9.59 -1.78 -10.26
N MET A 148 9.17 -0.84 -11.11
CA MET A 148 7.86 -0.20 -11.00
C MET A 148 6.71 -1.22 -11.06
N GLU A 149 6.82 -2.25 -11.90
CA GLU A 149 5.79 -3.27 -12.06
C GLU A 149 5.72 -4.21 -10.86
N GLY A 150 6.86 -4.69 -10.36
CA GLY A 150 6.91 -5.47 -9.13
C GLY A 150 6.34 -4.70 -7.93
N MET A 151 6.65 -3.41 -7.81
CA MET A 151 6.06 -2.56 -6.78
C MET A 151 4.55 -2.35 -6.94
N ARG A 152 4.08 -2.15 -8.17
CA ARG A 152 2.64 -2.03 -8.47
C ARG A 152 1.88 -3.30 -8.07
N LEU A 153 2.41 -4.48 -8.41
CA LEU A 153 1.81 -5.76 -8.04
C LEU A 153 1.86 -6.00 -6.52
N CYS A 154 2.99 -5.67 -5.87
CA CYS A 154 3.12 -5.76 -4.41
C CYS A 154 2.13 -4.85 -3.68
N ALA A 155 1.98 -3.60 -4.13
CA ALA A 155 1.01 -2.66 -3.56
C ALA A 155 -0.43 -3.13 -3.77
N ASN A 156 -0.77 -3.63 -4.96
CA ASN A 156 -2.09 -4.22 -5.22
C ASN A 156 -2.39 -5.43 -4.35
N LEU A 157 -1.41 -6.31 -4.12
CA LEU A 157 -1.57 -7.46 -3.24
C LEU A 157 -1.88 -7.01 -1.79
N LEU A 158 -1.09 -6.08 -1.25
CA LEU A 158 -1.36 -5.50 0.08
C LEU A 158 -2.71 -4.79 0.14
N ARG A 159 -3.07 -4.02 -0.90
CA ARG A 159 -4.35 -3.34 -1.02
C ARG A 159 -5.51 -4.33 -0.93
N ASN A 160 -5.47 -5.39 -1.74
CA ASN A 160 -6.51 -6.42 -1.76
C ASN A 160 -6.65 -7.11 -0.41
N MET A 161 -5.52 -7.48 0.22
CA MET A 161 -5.53 -8.08 1.56
C MET A 161 -6.05 -7.13 2.64
N SER A 162 -5.99 -5.81 2.42
CA SER A 162 -6.48 -4.78 3.35
C SER A 162 -7.96 -4.42 3.16
N MET A 163 -8.60 -4.90 2.08
CA MET A 163 -10.02 -4.64 1.82
C MET A 163 -10.92 -5.20 2.94
N PRO A 164 -10.79 -6.47 3.36
CA PRO A 164 -11.57 -7.01 4.47
C PRO A 164 -11.21 -6.30 5.78
N VAL A 165 -12.22 -5.80 6.49
CA VAL A 165 -12.02 -5.02 7.73
C VAL A 165 -11.25 -5.83 8.78
N ALA A 166 -11.56 -7.12 8.91
CA ALA A 166 -10.92 -8.04 9.84
C ALA A 166 -9.40 -8.20 9.62
N ASN A 167 -8.89 -7.91 8.41
CA ASN A 167 -7.47 -8.05 8.08
C ASN A 167 -6.66 -6.83 8.48
N ARG A 168 -7.27 -5.63 8.56
CA ARG A 168 -6.55 -4.36 8.69
C ARG A 168 -5.68 -4.32 9.93
N LEU A 169 -6.22 -4.72 11.09
CA LEU A 169 -5.47 -4.75 12.34
C LEU A 169 -4.29 -5.72 12.28
N VAL A 170 -4.50 -6.93 11.76
CA VAL A 170 -3.46 -7.96 11.66
C VAL A 170 -2.33 -7.52 10.71
N LEU A 171 -2.68 -7.00 9.53
CA LEU A 171 -1.69 -6.46 8.60
C LEU A 171 -0.94 -5.27 9.18
N GLY A 172 -1.62 -4.39 9.92
CA GLY A 172 -0.99 -3.25 10.58
C GLY A 172 -0.09 -3.61 11.77
N LEU A 173 -0.27 -4.80 12.36
CA LEU A 173 0.62 -5.36 13.38
C LEU A 173 1.89 -5.98 12.79
N THR A 174 1.89 -6.32 11.49
CA THR A 174 3.06 -6.90 10.85
C THR A 174 4.22 -5.91 10.80
N THR A 175 5.34 -6.28 11.42
CA THR A 175 6.56 -5.50 11.47
C THR A 175 6.99 -5.07 10.07
N GLY A 176 7.23 -3.77 9.90
CA GLY A 176 7.78 -3.21 8.67
C GLY A 176 6.76 -2.84 7.59
N VAL A 177 5.46 -3.16 7.75
CA VAL A 177 4.42 -2.79 6.77
C VAL A 177 4.26 -1.28 6.66
N PHE A 178 3.98 -0.59 7.77
CA PHE A 178 3.80 0.86 7.75
C PHE A 178 5.09 1.59 7.35
N THR A 179 6.24 1.20 7.90
CA THR A 179 7.52 1.84 7.54
C THR A 179 7.85 1.63 6.05
N GLY A 180 7.60 0.43 5.52
CA GLY A 180 7.77 0.13 4.10
C GLY A 180 6.84 0.96 3.22
N LEU A 181 5.53 0.95 3.48
CA LEU A 181 4.54 1.70 2.69
C LEU A 181 4.80 3.21 2.77
N LEU A 182 4.99 3.77 3.96
CA LEU A 182 5.24 5.22 4.14
C LEU A 182 6.56 5.65 3.47
N SER A 183 7.55 4.75 3.39
CA SER A 183 8.79 5.02 2.66
C SER A 183 8.57 5.25 1.16
N GLN A 184 7.51 4.65 0.60
CA GLN A 184 7.17 4.60 -0.83
C GLN A 184 6.01 5.55 -1.23
N CYS A 185 5.43 6.33 -0.30
CA CYS A 185 4.35 7.29 -0.62
C CYS A 185 4.75 8.36 -1.65
N ALA A 186 6.04 8.66 -1.77
CA ALA A 186 6.60 9.60 -2.75
C ALA A 186 7.38 8.86 -3.86
N HIS A 187 6.91 7.68 -4.26
CA HIS A 187 7.53 6.91 -5.33
C HIS A 187 7.56 7.73 -6.64
N LYS A 188 8.62 7.56 -7.44
CA LYS A 188 8.81 8.31 -8.69
C LYS A 188 7.72 8.01 -9.73
N GLU A 189 7.24 6.78 -9.73
CA GLU A 189 6.12 6.34 -10.57
C GLU A 189 4.80 6.70 -9.88
N PRO A 190 3.94 7.55 -10.49
CA PRO A 190 2.73 8.06 -9.87
C PRO A 190 1.66 7.03 -9.50
N ASN A 191 1.50 5.98 -10.31
CA ASN A 191 0.50 4.94 -10.07
C ASN A 191 0.88 4.08 -8.86
N VAL A 192 2.16 3.79 -8.67
CA VAL A 192 2.70 3.14 -7.47
C VAL A 192 2.46 4.02 -6.26
N ALA A 193 2.80 5.31 -6.31
CA ALA A 193 2.55 6.24 -5.20
C ALA A 193 1.07 6.29 -4.82
N ALA A 194 0.17 6.37 -5.80
CA ALA A 194 -1.27 6.35 -5.58
C ALA A 194 -1.77 5.03 -4.96
N LEU A 195 -1.29 3.89 -5.45
CA LEU A 195 -1.65 2.58 -4.88
C LEU A 195 -1.13 2.39 -3.46
N ILE A 196 0.08 2.84 -3.17
CA ILE A 196 0.65 2.82 -1.81
C ILE A 196 -0.18 3.68 -0.86
N ALA A 197 -0.54 4.90 -1.28
CA ALA A 197 -1.41 5.79 -0.52
C ALA A 197 -2.80 5.18 -0.28
N ALA A 198 -3.42 4.59 -1.31
CA ALA A 198 -4.70 3.90 -1.20
C ALA A 198 -4.64 2.68 -0.27
N THR A 199 -3.52 1.95 -0.28
CA THR A 199 -3.29 0.80 0.61
C THR A 199 -3.20 1.25 2.07
N LEU A 200 -2.42 2.30 2.35
CA LEU A 200 -2.33 2.90 3.68
C LEU A 200 -3.69 3.42 4.15
N ARG A 201 -4.43 4.10 3.27
CA ARG A 201 -5.78 4.60 3.56
C ARG A 201 -6.69 3.46 4.01
N LEU A 202 -6.73 2.35 3.26
CA LEU A 202 -7.53 1.17 3.62
C LEU A 202 -7.10 0.54 4.95
N LEU A 203 -5.80 0.47 5.24
CA LEU A 203 -5.30 -0.06 6.51
C LEU A 203 -5.73 0.78 7.71
N VAL A 204 -5.87 2.10 7.52
CA VAL A 204 -6.26 3.05 8.57
C VAL A 204 -7.78 3.15 8.71
N GLU A 205 -8.52 3.10 7.60
CA GLU A 205 -9.97 3.29 7.55
C GLU A 205 -10.70 2.38 8.55
N GLY A 206 -11.37 2.98 9.54
CA GLY A 206 -12.14 2.24 10.55
C GLY A 206 -11.27 1.44 11.54
N CYS A 207 -9.96 1.70 11.58
CA CYS A 207 -9.00 0.97 12.40
C CYS A 207 -8.12 1.96 13.18
N ALA A 208 -8.67 2.54 14.25
CA ALA A 208 -7.98 3.51 15.11
C ALA A 208 -6.56 3.08 15.56
N PRO A 209 -6.29 1.81 15.94
CA PRO A 209 -4.92 1.40 16.28
C PRO A 209 -3.92 1.57 15.13
N ASN A 210 -4.36 1.42 13.89
CA ASN A 210 -3.52 1.64 12.71
C ASN A 210 -3.35 3.13 12.41
N ALA A 211 -4.41 3.94 12.59
CA ALA A 211 -4.31 5.39 12.54
C ALA A 211 -3.25 5.90 13.52
N THR A 212 -3.28 5.42 14.77
CA THR A 212 -2.29 5.70 15.81
C THR A 212 -0.87 5.30 15.38
N ARG A 213 -0.68 4.12 14.76
CA ARG A 213 0.64 3.71 14.25
C ARG A 213 1.19 4.63 13.17
N VAL A 214 0.33 5.09 12.24
CA VAL A 214 0.73 6.04 11.19
C VAL A 214 1.09 7.39 11.82
N ALA A 215 0.24 7.90 12.72
CA ALA A 215 0.47 9.13 13.46
C ALA A 215 1.79 9.11 14.25
N SER A 216 2.06 8.01 14.95
CA SER A 216 3.24 7.83 15.80
C SER A 216 4.51 7.44 15.03
N ALA A 217 4.52 7.49 13.69
CA ALA A 217 5.71 7.33 12.86
C ALA A 217 6.23 8.71 12.44
N PRO A 218 6.91 9.48 13.33
CA PRO A 218 6.94 10.94 13.23
C PRO A 218 7.74 11.39 12.01
N SER A 219 8.86 10.73 11.72
CA SER A 219 9.69 11.06 10.55
C SER A 219 8.99 10.76 9.22
N ALA A 220 8.14 9.75 9.17
CA ALA A 220 7.50 9.29 7.95
C ALA A 220 6.20 10.05 7.68
N PHE A 221 5.35 10.22 8.69
CA PHE A 221 4.11 10.98 8.59
C PHE A 221 4.37 12.48 8.43
N ALA A 222 5.33 13.06 9.19
CA ALA A 222 5.73 14.45 9.00
C ALA A 222 6.26 14.72 7.59
N ARG A 223 6.90 13.73 6.95
CA ARG A 223 7.37 13.86 5.57
C ARG A 223 6.21 13.91 4.57
N ILE A 224 5.13 13.15 4.80
CA ILE A 224 3.94 13.17 3.94
C ILE A 224 3.24 14.52 4.00
N VAL A 225 2.98 15.05 5.20
CA VAL A 225 2.30 16.35 5.35
C VAL A 225 3.14 17.53 4.86
N LYS A 226 4.47 17.34 4.70
CA LYS A 226 5.39 18.31 4.12
C LYS A 226 5.55 18.17 2.59
N LEU A 227 4.91 17.18 1.95
CA LEU A 227 4.92 17.08 0.50
C LEU A 227 4.20 18.27 -0.13
N ASP A 228 4.76 18.79 -1.21
CA ASP A 228 4.08 19.80 -2.01
C ASP A 228 2.99 19.14 -2.86
N LEU A 229 1.73 19.37 -2.49
CA LEU A 229 0.57 18.85 -3.19
C LEU A 229 0.58 19.18 -4.68
N ILE A 230 1.09 20.36 -5.08
CA ILE A 230 1.04 20.83 -6.47
C ILE A 230 1.85 19.91 -7.38
N HIS A 231 2.95 19.37 -6.87
CA HIS A 231 3.84 18.48 -7.61
C HIS A 231 3.46 16.99 -7.55
N LEU A 232 2.42 16.64 -6.78
CA LEU A 232 1.91 15.27 -6.73
C LEU A 232 0.91 15.01 -7.85
N HIS A 233 0.96 13.81 -8.43
CA HIS A 233 -0.06 13.35 -9.35
C HIS A 233 -1.45 13.39 -8.70
N PRO A 234 -2.51 13.82 -9.41
CA PRO A 234 -3.84 14.03 -8.82
C PRO A 234 -4.37 12.84 -8.00
N HIS A 235 -4.22 11.61 -8.51
CA HIS A 235 -4.68 10.41 -7.78
C HIS A 235 -3.90 10.16 -6.49
N ALA A 236 -2.57 10.29 -6.51
CA ALA A 236 -1.76 10.11 -5.31
C ALA A 236 -2.05 11.21 -4.28
N ARG A 237 -2.25 12.44 -4.76
CA ARG A 237 -2.60 13.60 -3.94
C ARG A 237 -3.90 13.38 -3.16
N VAL A 238 -4.97 12.95 -3.85
CA VAL A 238 -6.27 12.67 -3.21
C VAL A 238 -6.12 11.55 -2.18
N GLU A 239 -5.50 10.42 -2.53
CA GLU A 239 -5.37 9.29 -1.60
C GLU A 239 -4.51 9.62 -0.38
N LEU A 240 -3.43 10.39 -0.54
CA LEU A 240 -2.64 10.89 0.58
C LEU A 240 -3.44 11.86 1.46
N ALA A 241 -4.26 12.73 0.87
CA ALA A 241 -5.07 13.67 1.63
C ALA A 241 -6.13 12.95 2.47
N ARG A 242 -6.76 11.93 1.89
CA ARG A 242 -7.66 11.03 2.62
C ARG A 242 -6.95 10.28 3.74
N LEU A 243 -5.76 9.73 3.49
CA LEU A 243 -4.94 9.09 4.52
C LEU A 243 -4.65 10.04 5.69
N VAL A 244 -4.25 11.29 5.40
CA VAL A 244 -4.00 12.32 6.43
C VAL A 244 -5.29 12.60 7.22
N CYS A 245 -6.43 12.80 6.55
CA CYS A 245 -7.70 13.05 7.21
C CYS A 245 -8.14 11.91 8.14
N LEU A 246 -8.04 10.66 7.67
CA LEU A 246 -8.38 9.48 8.47
C LEU A 246 -7.41 9.30 9.64
N THR A 247 -6.12 9.53 9.43
CA THR A 247 -5.11 9.47 10.49
C THR A 247 -5.42 10.49 11.59
N ILE A 248 -5.68 11.74 11.22
CA ILE A 248 -6.02 12.81 12.17
C ILE A 248 -7.31 12.48 12.94
N SER A 249 -8.37 12.08 12.23
CA SER A 249 -9.69 11.85 12.84
C SER A 249 -9.76 10.60 13.71
N GLN A 250 -8.98 9.55 13.42
CA GLN A 250 -9.11 8.24 14.07
C GLN A 250 -7.98 7.90 15.05
N ALA A 251 -6.80 8.52 14.94
CA ALA A 251 -5.69 8.21 15.84
C ALA A 251 -6.01 8.64 17.29
N ASP A 252 -5.40 7.99 18.28
CA ASP A 252 -5.65 8.29 19.70
C ASP A 252 -5.21 9.71 20.07
N LYS A 253 -5.85 10.30 21.07
CA LYS A 253 -5.43 11.62 21.59
C LYS A 253 -3.99 11.53 22.10
N GLY A 254 -3.13 12.45 21.66
CA GLY A 254 -1.71 12.50 22.01
C GLY A 254 -0.78 11.67 21.12
N SER A 255 -1.31 10.89 20.18
CA SER A 255 -0.49 10.12 19.23
C SER A 255 0.10 10.97 18.09
N ILE A 256 -0.55 12.09 17.79
CA ILE A 256 -0.08 13.10 16.83
C ILE A 256 0.53 14.23 17.64
N ASP A 257 1.81 14.48 17.42
CA ASP A 257 2.50 15.67 17.94
C ASP A 257 1.80 16.93 17.41
N GLU A 258 1.47 17.88 18.29
CA GLU A 258 0.87 19.15 17.93
C GLU A 258 1.69 19.88 16.85
N SER A 259 3.02 19.73 16.87
CA SER A 259 3.91 20.30 15.84
C SER A 259 3.66 19.74 14.43
N THR A 260 3.06 18.55 14.33
CA THR A 260 2.70 17.90 13.07
C THR A 260 1.35 18.40 12.54
N LEU A 261 0.50 18.99 13.40
CA LEU A 261 -0.77 19.63 13.02
C LEU A 261 -0.58 21.11 12.67
N ASP A 262 0.47 21.43 11.93
CA ASP A 262 0.70 22.78 11.44
C ASP A 262 -0.25 23.16 10.30
N VAL A 263 -0.24 24.44 9.90
CA VAL A 263 -1.09 24.95 8.80
C VAL A 263 -0.88 24.17 7.50
N LYS A 264 0.31 23.62 7.24
CA LYS A 264 0.57 22.84 6.02
C LYS A 264 -0.13 21.48 6.07
N ALA A 265 -0.07 20.79 7.20
CA ALA A 265 -0.79 19.53 7.39
C ALA A 265 -2.31 19.73 7.28
N LEU A 266 -2.83 20.81 7.84
CA LEU A 266 -4.26 21.14 7.77
C LEU A 266 -4.70 21.50 6.34
N ARG A 267 -3.87 22.25 5.60
CA ARG A 267 -4.07 22.49 4.16
C ARG A 267 -4.14 21.20 3.36
N PHE A 268 -3.38 20.18 3.77
CA PHE A 268 -3.38 18.87 3.14
C PHE A 268 -4.74 18.18 3.22
N GLY A 269 -5.40 18.24 4.38
CA GLY A 269 -6.77 17.74 4.54
C GLY A 269 -7.81 18.65 3.88
N ALA A 270 -7.67 19.97 4.06
CA ALA A 270 -8.61 20.97 3.53
C ALA A 270 -8.66 20.98 2.00
N PHE A 271 -7.61 20.52 1.30
CA PHE A 271 -7.61 20.29 -0.14
C PHE A 271 -8.84 19.50 -0.64
N LEU A 272 -9.32 18.52 0.15
CA LEU A 272 -10.48 17.71 -0.22
C LEU A 272 -11.79 18.50 -0.27
N LEU A 273 -11.87 19.67 0.37
CA LEU A 273 -13.04 20.56 0.34
C LEU A 273 -13.27 21.19 -1.05
N GLY A 274 -12.28 21.15 -1.94
CA GLY A 274 -12.45 21.53 -3.34
C GLY A 274 -13.14 20.46 -4.21
N SER A 275 -13.54 19.32 -3.62
CA SER A 275 -14.19 18.22 -4.33
C SER A 275 -15.72 18.35 -4.35
N ASN A 276 -16.37 17.77 -5.37
CA ASN A 276 -17.83 17.61 -5.41
C ASN A 276 -18.30 16.29 -4.77
N HIS A 277 -17.39 15.47 -4.21
CA HIS A 277 -17.74 14.19 -3.62
C HIS A 277 -17.99 14.33 -2.12
N ALA A 278 -19.25 14.13 -1.69
CA ALA A 278 -19.66 14.26 -0.28
C ALA A 278 -18.79 13.48 0.70
N VAL A 279 -18.38 12.26 0.35
CA VAL A 279 -17.48 11.44 1.18
C VAL A 279 -16.17 12.16 1.50
N LEU A 280 -15.57 12.83 0.52
CA LEU A 280 -14.31 13.56 0.70
C LEU A 280 -14.51 14.82 1.55
N LEU A 281 -15.66 15.49 1.40
CA LEU A 281 -16.02 16.65 2.21
C LEU A 281 -16.16 16.27 3.69
N HIS A 282 -16.90 15.20 3.99
CA HIS A 282 -17.08 14.75 5.38
C HIS A 282 -15.77 14.24 6.00
N GLU A 283 -14.92 13.53 5.25
CA GLU A 283 -13.58 13.11 5.72
C GLU A 283 -12.73 14.34 6.11
N ALA A 284 -12.74 15.40 5.31
CA ALA A 284 -11.99 16.63 5.56
C ALA A 284 -12.51 17.38 6.80
N VAL A 285 -13.83 17.58 6.90
CA VAL A 285 -14.46 18.28 8.03
C VAL A 285 -14.20 17.55 9.34
N ALA A 286 -14.35 16.22 9.36
CA ALA A 286 -14.09 15.41 10.54
C ALA A 286 -12.63 15.55 11.01
N ALA A 287 -11.67 15.50 10.08
CA ALA A 287 -10.26 15.68 10.40
C ALA A 287 -9.96 17.09 10.96
N LEU A 288 -10.50 18.14 10.33
CA LEU A 288 -10.29 19.53 10.76
C LEU A 288 -10.86 19.81 12.16
N LYS A 289 -12.06 19.29 12.47
CA LYS A 289 -12.65 19.39 13.81
C LYS A 289 -11.77 18.73 14.88
N VAL A 290 -11.33 17.49 14.61
CA VAL A 290 -10.45 16.76 15.52
C VAL A 290 -9.11 17.48 15.69
N ALA A 291 -8.54 18.04 14.61
CA ALA A 291 -7.31 18.82 14.69
C ALA A 291 -7.48 20.10 15.51
N ARG A 292 -8.59 20.83 15.33
CA ARG A 292 -8.90 22.06 16.10
C ARG A 292 -9.03 21.76 17.59
N SER A 293 -9.77 20.70 17.93
CA SER A 293 -9.94 20.23 19.31
C SER A 293 -8.61 19.83 19.96
N ARG A 294 -7.71 19.18 19.21
CA ARG A 294 -6.38 18.76 19.71
C ARG A 294 -5.43 19.93 19.88
N ALA A 295 -5.43 20.87 18.95
CA ALA A 295 -4.55 22.03 18.94
C ALA A 295 -5.01 23.14 19.91
N GLY A 296 -6.10 22.93 20.65
CA GLY A 296 -6.63 23.91 21.61
C GLY A 296 -7.03 25.24 20.98
N CYS A 297 -7.55 25.22 19.74
CA CYS A 297 -7.87 26.43 18.95
C CYS A 297 -6.66 27.33 18.63
N SER A 298 -5.44 26.79 18.59
CA SER A 298 -4.22 27.60 18.36
C SER A 298 -4.06 28.16 16.95
N TRP A 299 -4.87 27.73 15.98
CA TRP A 299 -4.81 28.22 14.60
C TRP A 299 -6.10 28.95 14.22
N ASP A 300 -5.95 30.14 13.65
CA ASP A 300 -7.03 30.90 13.03
C ASP A 300 -7.46 30.18 11.74
N GLY A 301 -8.75 29.86 11.60
CA GLY A 301 -9.30 29.23 10.39
C GLY A 301 -9.01 30.03 9.12
N SER A 302 -8.86 31.35 9.22
CA SER A 302 -8.48 32.22 8.11
C SER A 302 -7.05 31.99 7.61
N ALA A 303 -6.17 31.43 8.45
CA ALA A 303 -4.79 31.09 8.08
C ALA A 303 -4.71 29.86 7.15
N ILE A 304 -5.78 29.06 7.07
CA ILE A 304 -5.87 27.93 6.14
C ILE A 304 -6.51 28.42 4.85
N SER A 305 -5.75 28.39 3.76
CA SER A 305 -6.26 28.62 2.41
C SER A 305 -6.39 27.31 1.66
N VAL A 306 -7.50 27.15 0.93
CA VAL A 306 -7.82 25.99 0.11
C VAL A 306 -7.81 26.41 -1.37
N PRO A 307 -7.15 25.65 -2.25
CA PRO A 307 -7.15 25.94 -3.68
C PRO A 307 -8.50 25.55 -4.31
N VAL A 308 -9.32 26.54 -4.65
CA VAL A 308 -10.63 26.37 -5.32
C VAL A 308 -10.61 27.13 -6.65
N GLY A 309 -10.80 26.42 -7.77
CA GLY A 309 -10.81 27.04 -9.10
C GLY A 309 -9.52 27.80 -9.47
N GLY A 310 -8.38 27.38 -8.94
CA GLY A 310 -7.08 28.03 -9.16
C GLY A 310 -6.83 29.28 -8.29
N ARG A 311 -7.70 29.56 -7.31
CA ARG A 311 -7.52 30.65 -6.33
C ARG A 311 -7.41 30.08 -4.92
N GLU A 312 -6.54 30.68 -4.12
CA GLU A 312 -6.47 30.41 -2.68
C GLU A 312 -7.66 31.09 -1.98
N THR A 313 -8.56 30.28 -1.42
CA THR A 313 -9.77 30.76 -0.73
C THR A 313 -9.67 30.41 0.76
N PRO A 314 -9.88 31.36 1.69
CA PRO A 314 -9.86 31.05 3.12
C PRO A 314 -10.88 29.96 3.51
N LEU A 315 -10.49 29.08 4.42
CA LEU A 315 -11.31 27.94 4.84
C LEU A 315 -12.74 28.32 5.26
N PRO A 316 -12.99 29.37 6.09
CA PRO A 316 -14.36 29.74 6.45
C PRO A 316 -15.22 30.14 5.25
N GLN A 317 -14.62 30.76 4.23
CA GLN A 317 -15.35 31.12 3.01
C GLN A 317 -15.72 29.88 2.19
N VAL A 318 -14.79 28.92 2.05
CA VAL A 318 -15.08 27.64 1.37
C VAL A 318 -16.21 26.89 2.06
N LEU A 319 -16.18 26.80 3.39
CA LEU A 319 -17.21 26.13 4.18
C LEU A 319 -18.59 26.78 4.00
N ARG A 320 -18.67 28.12 4.05
CA ARG A 320 -19.94 28.85 3.79
C ARG A 320 -20.50 28.55 2.41
N THR A 321 -19.65 28.58 1.37
CA THR A 321 -20.09 28.24 0.01
C THR A 321 -20.61 26.79 -0.09
N LEU A 322 -19.96 25.84 0.58
CA LEU A 322 -20.42 24.43 0.60
C LEU A 322 -21.75 24.26 1.36
N ILE A 323 -21.97 25.03 2.43
CA ILE A 323 -23.23 25.04 3.19
C ILE A 323 -24.36 25.65 2.35
N GLU A 324 -24.11 26.78 1.71
CA GLU A 324 -25.07 27.45 0.81
C GLU A 324 -25.46 26.54 -0.36
N ALA A 325 -24.53 25.74 -0.87
CA ALA A 325 -24.78 24.74 -1.91
C ALA A 325 -25.50 23.47 -1.41
N GLY A 326 -25.69 23.30 -0.10
CA GLY A 326 -26.29 22.12 0.51
C GLY A 326 -25.38 20.88 0.54
N SER A 327 -24.08 21.04 0.28
CA SER A 327 -23.09 19.96 0.29
C SER A 327 -22.60 19.59 1.69
N LEU A 328 -22.73 20.51 2.65
CA LEU A 328 -22.42 20.35 4.08
C LEU A 328 -23.49 21.03 4.91
N SER A 329 -23.70 20.59 6.15
CA SER A 329 -24.61 21.29 7.07
C SER A 329 -23.89 22.38 7.87
N ALA A 330 -24.62 23.43 8.27
CA ALA A 330 -24.05 24.48 9.13
C ALA A 330 -23.59 23.93 10.49
N THR A 331 -24.33 22.99 11.07
CA THR A 331 -23.99 22.34 12.35
C THR A 331 -22.73 21.47 12.23
N GLU A 332 -22.49 20.87 11.08
CA GLU A 332 -21.25 20.13 10.80
C GLU A 332 -20.03 21.04 10.74
N CYS A 333 -20.18 22.34 10.47
CA CYS A 333 -19.09 23.28 10.25
C CYS A 333 -18.94 24.38 11.30
N GLU A 334 -19.87 24.49 12.27
CA GLU A 334 -19.93 25.56 13.27
C GLU A 334 -18.56 25.87 13.91
N GLU A 335 -17.90 24.85 14.47
CA GLU A 335 -16.57 24.98 15.09
C GLU A 335 -15.46 25.45 14.13
N LEU A 336 -15.62 25.29 12.82
CA LEU A 336 -14.61 25.66 11.82
C LEU A 336 -14.90 27.05 11.19
N LEU A 337 -16.08 27.62 11.43
CA LEU A 337 -16.50 28.92 10.93
C LEU A 337 -16.10 30.08 11.84
N GLU A 338 -15.79 29.78 13.11
CA GLU A 338 -15.23 30.67 14.13
C GLU A 338 -13.72 30.87 13.96
#